data_AF-A0A2V5ZAN3-F1
#
_entry.id   AF-A0A2V5ZAN3-F1
#
_cell.length_a   1.000
_cell.length_b   1.000
_cell.length_c   1.000
_cell.angle_alpha   90.00
_cell.angle_beta   90.00
_cell.angle_gamma   90.00
#
_symmetry.space_group_name_H-M   'P 1'
#
loop_
_entity.id
_entity.type
_entity.pdbx_description
1 polymer ?
#
loop_
_entity_poly.entity_id
_entity_poly.type
_entity_poly.pdbx_seq_one_letter_code
_entity_poly.pdbx_strand_id
1 'polypeptide(L)'
;MKILGAIVLCLLWAPVGGFAKQRHCTFRVHAQANPRDTEVFSTSVHAQVSGKEIAIEKMPWISERDVMAFSAYPAPDGTYGALIQLDEHGRVVLDTLSIERRSSFLFVFIDGRFITELQIDKRVSDGKIYIPSGLTAADIDLMKKDWRLIGERKHQSR
;
A
#
# COMPACT_ATOMS: atom_id res chain seq x y z
N MET A 1 -20.58 -71.27 8.29
CA MET A 1 -19.81 -70.32 9.13
C MET A 1 -19.06 -69.36 8.23
N LYS A 2 -19.15 -68.06 8.56
CA LYS A 2 -18.31 -66.91 8.13
C LYS A 2 -18.53 -66.31 6.74
N ILE A 3 -19.37 -65.27 6.79
CA ILE A 3 -19.51 -64.14 5.88
C ILE A 3 -18.25 -63.26 6.05
N LEU A 4 -17.60 -62.86 4.95
CA LEU A 4 -16.69 -61.71 4.86
C LEU A 4 -16.70 -61.33 3.36
N GLY A 5 -17.16 -60.17 2.91
CA GLY A 5 -17.34 -58.89 3.58
C GLY A 5 -16.79 -57.85 2.62
N ALA A 6 -17.62 -57.40 1.67
CA ALA A 6 -17.30 -56.32 0.76
C ALA A 6 -17.12 -55.03 1.58
N ILE A 7 -15.95 -54.39 1.49
CA ILE A 7 -15.76 -53.03 1.99
C ILE A 7 -15.36 -52.16 0.81
N VAL A 8 -16.35 -51.35 0.44
CA VAL A 8 -16.37 -50.36 -0.61
C VAL A 8 -15.56 -49.15 -0.20
N LEU A 9 -14.75 -48.71 -1.16
CA LEU A 9 -14.23 -47.37 -1.41
C LEU A 9 -15.03 -46.21 -0.76
N CYS A 10 -14.45 -45.56 0.25
CA CYS A 10 -14.76 -44.17 0.62
C CYS A 10 -13.49 -43.49 1.17
N LEU A 11 -12.52 -43.22 0.29
CA LEU A 11 -11.53 -42.19 0.57
C LEU A 11 -12.22 -40.84 0.37
N LEU A 12 -12.78 -40.35 1.48
CA LEU A 12 -13.37 -39.04 1.60
C LEU A 12 -12.33 -37.98 1.23
N TRP A 13 -12.56 -37.37 0.08
CA TRP A 13 -11.96 -36.11 -0.33
C TRP A 13 -12.42 -35.05 0.68
N ALA A 14 -11.58 -34.73 1.65
CA ALA A 14 -11.78 -33.55 2.48
C ALA A 14 -11.32 -32.34 1.65
N PRO A 15 -12.20 -31.40 1.26
CA PRO A 15 -11.73 -30.11 0.81
C PRO A 15 -11.14 -29.42 2.04
N VAL A 16 -9.81 -29.27 2.07
CA VAL A 16 -9.14 -28.30 2.95
C VAL A 16 -9.47 -26.92 2.39
N GLY A 17 -10.71 -26.49 2.61
CA GLY A 17 -11.14 -25.12 2.41
C GLY A 17 -10.51 -24.27 3.50
N GLY A 18 -9.22 -23.98 3.37
CA GLY A 18 -8.60 -22.92 4.14
C GLY A 18 -9.34 -21.64 3.78
N PHE A 19 -10.06 -21.06 4.74
CA PHE A 19 -10.55 -19.69 4.63
C PHE A 19 -9.31 -18.79 4.49
N ALA A 20 -8.91 -18.51 3.26
CA ALA A 20 -7.87 -17.53 2.99
C ALA A 20 -8.40 -16.19 3.51
N LYS A 21 -7.84 -15.72 4.63
CA LYS A 21 -8.15 -14.40 5.20
C LYS A 21 -8.05 -13.39 4.06
N GLN A 22 -9.13 -12.67 3.77
CA GLN A 22 -9.15 -11.66 2.73
C GLN A 22 -7.99 -10.70 2.99
N ARG A 23 -7.01 -10.70 2.09
CA ARG A 23 -5.87 -9.78 2.17
C ARG A 23 -6.41 -8.39 1.88
N HIS A 24 -6.17 -7.46 2.79
CA HIS A 24 -6.37 -6.04 2.55
C HIS A 24 -5.07 -5.45 2.02
N CYS A 25 -5.17 -4.59 1.01
CA CYS A 25 -4.08 -3.79 0.49
C CYS A 25 -3.59 -2.85 1.59
N THR A 26 -2.28 -2.91 1.85
CA THR A 26 -1.62 -1.98 2.76
C THR A 26 -0.92 -0.90 1.97
N PHE A 27 -1.07 0.35 2.42
CA PHE A 27 -0.41 1.52 1.87
C PHE A 27 0.25 2.26 3.01
N ARG A 28 1.57 2.48 2.92
CA ARG A 28 2.33 3.11 3.98
C ARG A 28 3.25 4.16 3.40
N VAL A 29 3.19 5.36 3.96
CA VAL A 29 4.09 6.47 3.61
C VAL A 29 4.93 6.79 4.82
N HIS A 30 6.24 6.62 4.65
CA HIS A 30 7.23 6.90 5.68
C HIS A 30 8.04 8.14 5.31
N ALA A 31 8.38 8.95 6.31
CA ALA A 31 9.30 10.06 6.14
C ALA A 31 10.74 9.59 6.31
N GLN A 32 11.67 10.29 5.67
CA GLN A 32 13.09 10.15 5.99
C GLN A 32 13.33 10.46 7.47
N ALA A 33 14.03 9.57 8.17
CA ALA A 33 14.37 9.75 9.58
C ALA A 33 15.45 10.83 9.73
N ASN A 34 15.52 11.45 10.92
CA ASN A 34 16.63 12.32 11.23
C ASN A 34 17.91 11.47 11.37
N PRO A 35 19.06 11.88 10.81
CA PRO A 35 20.33 11.18 11.01
C PRO A 35 20.75 11.02 12.48
N ARG A 36 20.16 11.81 13.38
CA ARG A 36 20.40 11.73 14.84
C ARG A 36 19.43 10.79 15.56
N ASP A 37 18.42 10.26 14.88
CA ASP A 37 17.47 9.32 15.48
C ASP A 37 18.13 7.96 15.69
N THR A 38 17.88 7.39 16.87
CA THR A 38 18.35 6.04 17.20
C THR A 38 17.58 4.97 16.42
N GLU A 39 18.18 3.78 16.26
CA GLU A 39 17.58 2.61 15.61
C GLU A 39 16.23 2.15 16.22
N VAL A 40 15.86 2.66 17.40
CA VAL A 40 14.56 2.42 18.01
C VAL A 40 13.44 3.01 17.14
N PHE A 41 13.67 4.18 16.53
CA PHE A 41 12.66 4.95 15.78
C PHE A 41 12.86 4.91 14.26
N SER A 42 14.01 4.41 13.79
CA SER A 42 14.36 4.37 12.38
C SER A 42 14.59 2.95 11.87
N THR A 43 14.33 2.73 10.58
CA THR A 43 14.70 1.50 9.85
C THR A 43 15.37 1.87 8.53
N SER A 44 16.30 1.04 8.06
CA SER A 44 17.00 1.29 6.79
C SER A 44 16.22 0.78 5.60
N VAL A 45 16.24 1.54 4.50
CA VAL A 45 15.64 1.19 3.21
C VAL A 45 16.63 1.54 2.10
N HIS A 46 16.76 0.63 1.14
CA HIS A 46 17.55 0.87 -0.06
C HIS A 46 16.81 1.82 -1.02
N ALA A 47 17.26 3.07 -1.09
CA ALA A 47 16.66 4.08 -1.92
C ALA A 47 17.02 3.87 -3.40
N GLN A 48 16.01 3.69 -4.24
CA GLN A 48 16.21 3.36 -5.65
C GLN A 48 16.79 4.53 -6.45
N VAL A 49 16.53 5.79 -6.05
CA VAL A 49 17.04 6.97 -6.79
C VAL A 49 18.51 7.22 -6.45
N SER A 50 18.89 7.12 -5.18
CA SER A 50 20.25 7.44 -4.74
C SER A 50 21.19 6.23 -4.67
N GLY A 51 20.65 5.00 -4.68
CA GLY A 51 21.39 3.75 -4.49
C GLY A 51 21.99 3.58 -3.08
N LYS A 52 21.54 4.39 -2.12
CA LYS A 52 22.05 4.39 -0.74
C LYS A 52 21.03 3.79 0.22
N GLU A 53 21.55 3.25 1.31
CA GLU A 53 20.74 2.96 2.49
C GLU A 53 20.31 4.28 3.14
N ILE A 54 19.00 4.51 3.20
CA ILE A 54 18.39 5.68 3.83
C ILE A 54 17.59 5.21 5.04
N ALA A 55 17.83 5.85 6.18
CA ALA A 55 17.01 5.67 7.37
C ALA A 55 15.65 6.36 7.17
N ILE A 56 14.58 5.61 7.39
CA ILE A 56 13.19 6.08 7.40
C ILE A 56 12.58 5.91 8.78
N GLU A 57 11.59 6.73 9.11
CA GLU A 57 10.85 6.60 10.36
C GLU A 57 10.05 5.28 10.36
N LYS A 58 10.10 4.51 11.46
CA LYS A 58 9.37 3.23 11.55
C LYS A 58 7.86 3.40 11.50
N MET A 59 7.34 4.48 12.07
CA MET A 59 5.90 4.74 12.06
C MET A 59 5.52 5.40 10.73
N PRO A 60 4.55 4.85 9.98
CA PRO A 60 4.02 5.51 8.80
C PRO A 60 3.25 6.77 9.22
N TRP A 61 3.46 7.87 8.48
CA TRP A 61 2.68 9.09 8.64
C TRP A 61 1.29 8.95 8.02
N ILE A 62 1.21 8.26 6.88
CA ILE A 62 -0.04 8.02 6.15
C ILE A 62 -0.16 6.50 5.94
N SER A 63 -1.37 6.00 6.12
CA SER A 63 -1.72 4.59 6.06
C SER A 63 -2.86 4.30 5.07
N GLU A 64 -3.15 3.02 4.84
CA GLU A 64 -4.32 2.58 4.08
C GLU A 64 -5.65 3.12 4.62
N ARG A 65 -5.72 3.48 5.90
CA ARG A 65 -6.91 4.03 6.53
C ARG A 65 -7.21 5.46 6.10
N ASP A 66 -6.19 6.15 5.60
CA ASP A 66 -6.29 7.52 5.12
C ASP A 66 -6.63 7.57 3.62
N VAL A 67 -6.77 6.41 2.95
CA VAL A 67 -7.07 6.33 1.52
C VAL A 67 -8.58 6.38 1.29
N MET A 68 -9.03 7.39 0.54
CA MET A 68 -10.43 7.56 0.16
C MET A 68 -10.75 6.88 -1.18
N ALA A 69 -9.87 7.06 -2.16
CA ALA A 69 -10.04 6.55 -3.52
C ALA A 69 -8.70 6.47 -4.25
N PHE A 70 -8.65 5.77 -5.38
CA PHE A 70 -7.48 5.77 -6.24
C PHE A 70 -7.84 5.72 -7.73
N SER A 71 -6.88 6.05 -8.59
CA SER A 71 -6.94 5.80 -10.03
C SER A 71 -5.62 5.22 -10.48
N ALA A 72 -5.64 4.06 -11.14
CA ALA A 72 -4.46 3.45 -11.73
C ALA A 72 -4.28 3.88 -13.19
N TYR A 73 -3.05 3.88 -13.69
CA TYR A 73 -2.71 4.12 -15.09
C TYR A 73 -1.51 3.25 -15.50
N PRO A 74 -1.40 2.88 -16.78
CA PRO A 74 -0.23 2.15 -17.27
C PRO A 74 1.01 3.06 -17.21
N ALA A 75 2.13 2.51 -16.74
CA ALA A 75 3.42 3.17 -16.75
C ALA A 75 4.26 2.74 -17.97
N PRO A 76 5.23 3.55 -18.42
CA PRO A 76 6.06 3.23 -19.59
C PRO A 76 6.91 1.96 -19.45
N ASP A 77 7.20 1.53 -18.22
CA ASP A 77 8.01 0.35 -17.89
C ASP A 77 7.20 -0.96 -17.90
N GLY A 78 5.93 -0.91 -18.34
CA GLY A 78 5.03 -2.06 -18.38
C GLY A 78 4.38 -2.40 -17.04
N THR A 79 4.68 -1.63 -15.99
CA THR A 79 3.98 -1.70 -14.69
C THR A 79 2.82 -0.69 -14.67
N TYR A 80 2.22 -0.48 -13.48
CA TYR A 80 1.21 0.54 -13.26
C TYR A 80 1.74 1.62 -12.31
N GLY A 81 1.28 2.85 -12.54
CA GLY A 81 1.28 3.91 -11.55
C GLY A 81 -0.13 4.10 -10.97
N ALA A 82 -0.23 4.92 -9.93
CA ALA A 82 -1.51 5.27 -9.34
C ALA A 82 -1.51 6.68 -8.75
N LEU A 83 -2.67 7.32 -8.84
CA LEU A 83 -3.00 8.52 -8.08
C LEU A 83 -3.83 8.09 -6.87
N ILE A 84 -3.28 8.23 -5.68
CA ILE A 84 -3.95 7.95 -4.40
C ILE A 84 -4.59 9.23 -3.90
N GLN A 85 -5.89 9.21 -3.66
CA GLN A 85 -6.62 10.30 -3.06
C GLN A 85 -6.87 10.00 -1.58
N LEU A 86 -6.36 10.87 -0.72
CA LEU A 86 -6.52 10.77 0.72
C LEU A 86 -7.86 11.36 1.17
N ASP A 87 -8.32 10.92 2.34
CA ASP A 87 -9.40 11.56 3.06
C ASP A 87 -8.95 12.88 3.73
N GLU A 88 -9.83 13.49 4.52
CA GLU A 88 -9.53 14.76 5.17
C GLU A 88 -8.36 14.66 6.17
N HIS A 89 -8.27 13.55 6.91
CA HIS A 89 -7.18 13.34 7.86
C HIS A 89 -5.85 13.20 7.12
N GLY A 90 -5.78 12.30 6.13
CA GLY A 90 -4.58 12.10 5.33
C GLY A 90 -4.15 13.36 4.57
N ARG A 91 -5.11 14.15 4.07
CA ARG A 91 -4.84 15.44 3.41
C ARG A 91 -4.16 16.43 4.36
N VAL A 92 -4.65 16.57 5.59
CA VAL A 92 -4.05 17.48 6.58
C VAL A 92 -2.65 16.99 6.98
N VAL A 93 -2.48 15.68 7.19
CA VAL A 93 -1.17 15.09 7.49
C VAL A 93 -0.18 15.37 6.35
N LEU A 94 -0.57 15.13 5.10
CA LEU A 94 0.28 15.38 3.94
C LEU A 94 0.65 16.87 3.80
N ASP A 95 -0.31 17.75 4.06
CA ASP A 95 -0.10 19.20 4.02
C ASP A 95 0.97 19.63 5.04
N THR A 96 0.81 19.24 6.31
CA THR A 96 1.78 19.52 7.38
C THR A 96 3.15 18.93 7.06
N LEU A 97 3.19 17.64 6.70
CA LEU A 97 4.42 16.92 6.40
C LEU A 97 5.19 17.56 5.23
N SER A 98 4.48 17.99 4.18
CA SER A 98 5.10 18.64 3.01
C SER A 98 5.71 20.02 3.32
N ILE A 99 5.25 20.68 4.39
CA ILE A 99 5.80 21.95 4.86
C ILE A 99 6.99 21.69 5.80
N GLU A 100 6.78 20.84 6.80
CA GLU A 100 7.77 20.59 7.87
C GLU A 100 9.00 19.83 7.37
N ARG A 101 8.81 18.92 6.42
CA ARG A 101 9.85 18.03 5.89
C ARG A 101 10.26 18.40 4.47
N ARG A 102 10.20 19.69 4.13
CA ARG A 102 10.64 20.16 2.81
C ARG A 102 12.11 19.82 2.57
N SER A 103 12.43 19.50 1.32
CA SER A 103 13.77 19.07 0.86
C SER A 103 14.21 17.69 1.38
N SER A 104 13.35 16.93 2.05
CA SER A 104 13.58 15.51 2.35
C SER A 104 12.75 14.60 1.45
N PHE A 105 12.79 13.30 1.72
CA PHE A 105 12.11 12.28 0.94
C PHE A 105 10.99 11.59 1.72
N LEU A 106 9.98 11.13 0.98
CA LEU A 106 8.97 10.18 1.41
C LEU A 106 9.15 8.85 0.70
N PHE A 107 8.82 7.77 1.39
CA PHE A 107 9.00 6.41 0.91
C PHE A 107 7.64 5.72 0.96
N VAL A 108 7.16 5.31 -0.22
CA VAL A 108 5.86 4.68 -0.38
C VAL A 108 6.03 3.18 -0.47
N PHE A 109 5.27 2.47 0.36
CA PHE A 109 5.21 1.01 0.38
C PHE A 109 3.78 0.55 0.09
N ILE A 110 3.69 -0.51 -0.72
CA ILE A 110 2.46 -1.27 -0.95
C ILE A 110 2.75 -2.71 -0.55
N ASP A 111 1.97 -3.26 0.37
CA ASP A 111 2.15 -4.65 0.85
C ASP A 111 3.56 -4.97 1.33
N GLY A 112 4.17 -3.99 2.00
CA GLY A 112 5.54 -4.06 2.53
C GLY A 112 6.63 -3.97 1.46
N ARG A 113 6.27 -3.88 0.19
CA ARG A 113 7.20 -3.68 -0.92
C ARG A 113 7.44 -2.19 -1.14
N PHE A 114 8.70 -1.80 -1.19
CA PHE A 114 9.08 -0.45 -1.56
C PHE A 114 8.69 -0.18 -3.02
N ILE A 115 7.92 0.88 -3.27
CA ILE A 115 7.41 1.23 -4.60
C ILE A 115 8.11 2.46 -5.17
N THR A 116 8.15 3.55 -4.40
CA THR A 116 8.67 4.81 -4.91
C THR A 116 9.18 5.73 -3.80
N GLU A 117 10.14 6.56 -4.17
CA GLU A 117 10.73 7.64 -3.38
C GLU A 117 10.25 8.97 -3.96
N LEU A 118 9.69 9.83 -3.11
CA LEU A 118 9.12 11.12 -3.50
C LEU A 118 9.87 12.24 -2.78
N GLN A 119 10.51 13.13 -3.53
CA GLN A 119 11.13 14.32 -2.97
C GLN A 119 10.07 15.37 -2.64
N ILE A 120 10.15 15.96 -1.44
CA ILE A 120 9.27 17.07 -1.04
C ILE A 120 9.90 18.39 -1.50
N ASP A 121 9.51 18.85 -2.69
CA ASP A 121 9.98 20.10 -3.28
C ASP A 121 9.09 21.32 -2.92
N LYS A 122 7.79 21.07 -2.72
CA LYS A 122 6.76 22.06 -2.43
C LYS A 122 5.67 21.52 -1.49
N ARG A 123 4.87 22.44 -0.98
CA ARG A 123 3.66 22.14 -0.21
C ARG A 123 2.64 21.38 -1.07
N VAL A 124 2.04 20.33 -0.49
CA VAL A 124 0.99 19.52 -1.12
C VAL A 124 -0.27 19.56 -0.27
N SER A 125 -1.23 20.39 -0.67
CA SER A 125 -2.48 20.62 0.10
C SER A 125 -3.71 19.93 -0.50
N ASP A 126 -3.56 19.28 -1.66
CA ASP A 126 -4.67 18.72 -2.45
C ASP A 126 -5.01 17.27 -2.10
N GLY A 127 -4.29 16.69 -1.13
CA GLY A 127 -4.52 15.36 -0.57
C GLY A 127 -4.23 14.22 -1.55
N LYS A 128 -3.38 14.43 -2.56
CA LYS A 128 -3.07 13.40 -3.55
C LYS A 128 -1.60 13.00 -3.50
N ILE A 129 -1.37 11.70 -3.58
CA ILE A 129 -0.04 11.12 -3.71
C ILE A 129 0.06 10.44 -5.08
N TYR A 130 1.07 10.84 -5.85
CA TYR A 130 1.34 10.32 -7.18
C TYR A 130 2.42 9.23 -7.12
N ILE A 131 2.08 8.01 -7.53
CA ILE A 131 2.98 6.86 -7.62
C ILE A 131 3.32 6.67 -9.11
N PRO A 132 4.53 7.04 -9.57
CA PRO A 132 4.84 7.09 -11.00
C PRO A 132 4.74 5.73 -11.71
N SER A 133 5.28 4.68 -11.09
CA SER A 133 5.26 3.30 -11.60
C SER A 133 5.60 2.30 -10.49
N GLY A 134 5.74 1.02 -10.81
CA GLY A 134 6.20 -0.04 -9.90
C GLY A 134 5.09 -0.92 -9.31
N LEU A 135 3.81 -0.62 -9.58
CA LEU A 135 2.67 -1.44 -9.16
C LEU A 135 2.42 -2.57 -10.16
N THR A 136 2.15 -3.76 -9.65
CA THR A 136 1.78 -4.93 -10.46
C THR A 136 0.27 -4.97 -10.70
N ALA A 137 -0.18 -5.75 -11.67
CA ALA A 137 -1.62 -6.00 -11.87
C ALA A 137 -2.28 -6.58 -10.61
N ALA A 138 -1.56 -7.43 -9.86
CA ALA A 138 -2.05 -8.00 -8.61
C ALA A 138 -2.26 -6.93 -7.52
N ASP A 139 -1.37 -5.94 -7.44
CA ASP A 139 -1.53 -4.80 -6.54
C ASP A 139 -2.79 -4.01 -6.90
N ILE A 140 -2.99 -3.69 -8.18
CA ILE A 140 -4.17 -2.97 -8.66
C ILE A 140 -5.46 -3.73 -8.34
N ASP A 141 -5.47 -5.05 -8.54
CA ASP A 141 -6.64 -5.88 -8.24
C ASP A 141 -6.93 -5.99 -6.75
N LEU A 142 -5.91 -5.87 -5.90
CA LEU A 142 -6.09 -5.78 -4.45
C LEU A 142 -6.64 -4.41 -4.05
N MET A 143 -6.07 -3.33 -4.61
CA MET A 143 -6.55 -1.96 -4.37
C MET A 143 -8.02 -1.79 -4.75
N LYS A 144 -8.48 -2.38 -5.86
CA LYS A 144 -9.90 -2.36 -6.29
C LYS A 144 -10.84 -3.05 -5.30
N LYS A 145 -10.35 -3.99 -4.49
CA LYS A 145 -11.18 -4.70 -3.50
C LYS A 145 -11.42 -3.85 -2.26
N ASP A 146 -10.46 -3.01 -1.88
CA ASP A 146 -10.52 -2.24 -0.64
C ASP A 146 -10.89 -0.77 -0.86
N TRP A 147 -10.53 -0.20 -2.01
CA TRP A 147 -10.68 1.23 -2.28
C TRP A 147 -11.51 1.49 -3.54
N ARG A 148 -12.13 2.67 -3.54
CA ARG A 148 -13.02 3.12 -4.62
C ARG A 148 -12.21 3.75 -5.75
N LEU A 149 -12.75 3.73 -6.96
CA LEU A 149 -12.13 4.46 -8.07
C LEU A 149 -12.46 5.96 -7.98
N ILE A 150 -11.48 6.82 -8.27
CA ILE A 150 -11.70 8.27 -8.34
C ILE A 150 -12.78 8.55 -9.40
N GLY A 151 -13.80 9.31 -9.02
CA GLY A 151 -14.94 9.64 -9.88
C GLY A 151 -16.17 8.75 -9.69
N GLU A 152 -16.09 7.66 -8.94
CA GLU A 152 -17.27 6.88 -8.54
C GLU A 152 -18.11 7.67 -7.52
N ARG A 153 -19.15 8.36 -7.99
CA ARG A 153 -20.13 9.00 -7.09
C ARG A 153 -20.85 7.93 -6.26
N LYS A 154 -20.94 8.16 -4.95
CA LYS A 154 -21.76 7.33 -4.04
C LYS A 154 -23.22 7.50 -4.47
N HIS A 155 -23.88 6.44 -4.91
CA HIS A 155 -25.34 6.45 -5.01
C HIS A 155 -25.86 6.53 -3.57
N GLN A 156 -26.19 7.74 -3.12
CA GLN A 156 -26.89 7.93 -1.86
C GLN A 156 -28.32 7.45 -2.09
N SER A 157 -28.63 6.23 -1.63
CA SER A 157 -30.02 5.87 -1.33
C SER A 157 -30.49 6.86 -0.28
N ARG A 158 -31.50 7.65 -0.64
CA ARG A 158 -32.35 8.34 0.33
C ARG A 158 -33.08 7.34 1.20
#